data_AF-A0A327K2E2-F1
#
_entry.id   AF-A0A327K2E2-F1
#
_cell.length_a   1.000
_cell.length_b   1.000
_cell.length_c   1.000
_cell.angle_alpha   90.00
_cell.angle_beta   90.00
_cell.angle_gamma   90.00
#
_symmetry.space_group_name_H-M   'P 1'
#
loop_
_entity.id
_entity.type
_entity.pdbx_description
1 polymer ?
#
loop_
_entity_poly.entity_id
_entity_poly.type
_entity_poly.pdbx_seq_one_letter_code
_entity_poly.pdbx_strand_id
1 'polypeptide(L)'
;MQDQLFNSKNQVVLGNPDGAVTLVEFFDYNCGYCRRAYPDMMALIDNNPDLKMVLKEFPILSEGSVQAARIAVAVDAVAPDSYSDFHREM
;
A
#
# COMPACT_ATOMS: atom_id res chain seq x y z
N MET A 1 -16.97 8.23 5.59
CA MET A 1 -15.57 8.05 6.03
C MET A 1 -15.10 6.61 5.84
N GLN A 2 -15.87 5.58 6.25
CA GLN A 2 -15.52 4.17 6.02
C GLN A 2 -15.21 3.86 4.55
N ASP A 3 -16.04 4.33 3.62
CA ASP A 3 -15.80 4.09 2.18
C ASP A 3 -14.50 4.69 1.67
N GLN A 4 -14.06 5.83 2.21
CA GLN A 4 -12.80 6.47 1.81
C GLN A 4 -11.59 5.66 2.29
N LEU A 5 -11.74 4.94 3.41
CA LEU A 5 -10.70 4.08 3.96
C LEU A 5 -10.66 2.73 3.23
N PHE A 6 -11.80 2.06 3.08
CA PHE A 6 -11.86 0.66 2.66
C PHE A 6 -12.19 0.45 1.17
N ASN A 7 -12.86 1.40 0.52
CA ASN A 7 -13.48 1.25 -0.80
C ASN A 7 -13.22 2.45 -1.74
N SER A 8 -12.09 3.14 -1.57
CA SER A 8 -11.75 4.27 -2.45
C SER A 8 -11.45 3.75 -3.85
N LYS A 9 -11.88 4.50 -4.88
CA LYS A 9 -11.63 4.16 -6.29
C LYS A 9 -10.15 4.15 -6.68
N ASN A 10 -9.34 4.92 -5.97
CA ASN A 10 -7.91 5.12 -6.26
C ASN A 10 -7.05 4.48 -5.16
N GLN A 11 -7.41 3.29 -4.70
CA GLN A 11 -6.65 2.59 -3.66
C GLN A 11 -5.95 1.38 -4.25
N VAL A 12 -4.76 1.12 -3.74
CA VAL A 12 -4.06 -0.12 -4.05
C VAL A 12 -4.46 -1.17 -3.03
N VAL A 13 -4.76 -2.37 -3.53
CA VAL A 13 -5.10 -3.53 -2.73
C VAL A 13 -4.08 -4.63 -2.98
N LEU A 14 -3.49 -5.14 -1.92
CA LEU A 14 -2.66 -6.34 -1.91
C LEU A 14 -3.42 -7.49 -1.22
N GLY A 15 -3.03 -8.73 -1.51
CA GLY A 15 -3.70 -9.91 -0.99
C GLY A 15 -5.04 -10.18 -1.67
N ASN A 16 -6.05 -10.57 -0.90
CA ASN A 16 -7.37 -10.92 -1.41
C ASN A 16 -8.29 -9.68 -1.45
N PRO A 17 -8.68 -9.16 -2.63
CA PRO A 17 -9.55 -7.97 -2.73
C PRO A 17 -10.95 -8.19 -2.15
N ASP A 18 -11.37 -9.46 -2.03
CA ASP A 18 -12.66 -9.90 -1.51
C ASP A 18 -12.55 -10.49 -0.09
N GLY A 19 -11.39 -10.33 0.57
CA GLY A 19 -11.15 -10.84 1.92
C GLY A 19 -12.08 -10.21 2.96
N ALA A 20 -12.57 -11.02 3.90
CA ALA A 20 -13.49 -10.57 4.94
C ALA A 20 -12.80 -9.71 6.02
N VAL A 21 -11.47 -9.81 6.14
CA VAL A 21 -10.67 -8.98 7.05
C VAL A 21 -9.93 -7.91 6.25
N THR A 22 -10.16 -6.64 6.57
CA THR A 22 -9.46 -5.52 5.92
C THR A 22 -8.45 -4.86 6.87
N LEU A 23 -7.19 -4.79 6.44
CA LEU A 23 -6.14 -4.00 7.08
C LEU A 23 -5.81 -2.79 6.19
N VAL A 24 -5.81 -1.60 6.75
CA VAL A 24 -5.42 -0.37 6.04
C VAL A 24 -4.08 0.10 6.57
N GLU A 25 -3.06 0.12 5.72
CA GLU A 25 -1.74 0.63 6.08
C GLU A 25 -1.54 2.05 5.52
N PHE A 26 -1.27 2.99 6.41
CA PHE A 26 -0.78 4.32 6.05
C PHE A 26 0.74 4.31 6.16
N PHE A 27 1.42 4.58 5.04
CA PHE A 27 2.87 4.46 4.98
C PHE A 27 3.53 5.62 4.23
N ASP A 28 4.83 5.77 4.45
CA ASP A 28 5.69 6.74 3.79
C ASP A 28 6.98 6.03 3.35
N TYR A 29 7.36 6.19 2.08
CA TYR A 29 8.56 5.56 1.52
C TYR A 29 9.86 5.94 2.25
N ASN A 30 9.95 7.10 2.89
CA ASN A 30 11.12 7.50 3.69
C ASN A 30 11.01 7.13 5.18
N CYS A 31 9.95 6.43 5.59
CA CYS A 31 9.82 5.94 6.96
C CYS A 31 10.60 4.63 7.14
N GLY A 32 11.70 4.70 7.91
CA GLY A 32 12.49 3.52 8.25
C GLY A 32 11.72 2.45 9.04
N TYR A 33 10.65 2.80 9.77
CA TYR A 33 9.80 1.82 10.44
C TYR A 33 8.86 1.11 9.46
N CYS A 34 8.27 1.83 8.49
CA CYS A 34 7.44 1.22 7.45
C CYS A 34 8.25 0.20 6.64
N ARG A 35 9.47 0.56 6.22
CA ARG A 35 10.37 -0.38 5.52
C ARG A 35 10.70 -1.62 6.34
N ARG A 36 10.88 -1.49 7.65
CA ARG A 36 11.11 -2.64 8.54
C ARG A 36 9.87 -3.50 8.73
N ALA A 37 8.67 -2.91 8.67
CA ALA A 37 7.40 -3.62 8.81
C ALA A 37 6.97 -4.33 7.51
N TYR A 38 7.44 -3.89 6.34
CA TYR A 38 7.11 -4.48 5.04
C TYR A 38 7.19 -6.02 4.99
N PRO A 39 8.29 -6.69 5.41
CA PRO A 39 8.33 -8.15 5.40
C PRO A 39 7.26 -8.79 6.30
N ASP A 40 6.93 -8.18 7.44
CA ASP A 40 5.86 -8.66 8.32
C ASP A 40 4.49 -8.51 7.64
N MET A 41 4.27 -7.43 6.90
CA MET A 41 3.04 -7.22 6.13
C MET A 41 2.89 -8.25 5.00
N MET A 42 3.97 -8.56 4.28
CA MET A 42 3.95 -9.60 3.25
C MET A 42 3.69 -10.98 3.87
N ALA A 43 4.31 -11.29 5.01
CA ALA A 43 4.05 -12.52 5.74
C ALA A 43 2.59 -12.61 6.21
N LEU A 44 1.95 -11.50 6.59
CA LEU A 44 0.52 -11.51 6.94
C LEU A 44 -0.37 -11.83 5.73
N ILE A 45 -0.07 -11.28 4.56
CA ILE A 45 -0.79 -11.61 3.32
C ILE A 45 -0.61 -13.10 2.99
N ASP A 46 0.62 -13.59 3.01
CA ASP A 46 0.93 -14.97 2.63
C ASP A 46 0.28 -16.00 3.56
N ASN A 47 0.21 -15.69 4.86
CA ASN A 47 -0.36 -16.60 5.87
C ASN A 47 -1.88 -16.44 6.06
N ASN A 48 -2.51 -15.44 5.46
CA ASN A 48 -3.94 -15.19 5.60
C ASN A 48 -4.63 -14.94 4.24
N PRO A 49 -5.20 -15.98 3.61
CA PRO A 49 -5.87 -15.85 2.31
C PRO A 49 -7.17 -15.02 2.36
N ASP A 50 -7.66 -14.70 3.55
CA ASP A 50 -8.86 -13.87 3.76
C ASP A 50 -8.53 -12.40 4.08
N LEU A 51 -7.24 -12.02 3.98
CA LEU A 51 -6.79 -10.65 4.24
C LEU A 51 -6.86 -9.79 2.97
N LYS A 52 -7.60 -8.69 3.06
CA LYS A 52 -7.57 -7.55 2.16
C LYS A 52 -6.67 -6.47 2.73
N MET A 53 -5.52 -6.23 2.10
CA MET A 53 -4.61 -5.17 2.55
C MET A 53 -4.77 -3.93 1.66
N VAL A 54 -5.21 -2.81 2.22
CA VAL A 54 -5.38 -1.54 1.51
C VAL A 54 -4.24 -0.60 1.84
N LEU A 55 -3.50 -0.16 0.83
CA LEU A 55 -2.39 0.76 0.99
C LEU A 55 -2.83 2.21 0.82
N LYS A 56 -2.36 3.09 1.71
CA LYS A 56 -2.59 4.53 1.68
C LYS A 56 -1.27 5.28 1.77
N GLU A 57 -0.94 5.95 0.67
CA GLU A 57 0.18 6.88 0.58
C GLU A 57 -0.01 8.02 1.60
N PHE A 58 0.88 8.13 2.59
CA PHE A 58 0.88 9.17 3.62
C PHE A 58 2.25 9.87 3.72
N PRO A 59 2.65 10.62 2.67
CA PRO A 59 3.99 11.18 2.55
C PRO A 59 4.17 12.43 3.42
N ILE A 60 4.64 12.27 4.65
CA ILE A 60 4.77 13.33 5.66
C ILE A 60 6.22 13.64 6.04
N LEU A 61 7.18 12.80 5.67
CA LEU A 61 8.53 12.88 6.22
C LEU A 61 9.50 13.74 5.39
N SER A 62 9.25 13.91 4.09
CA SER A 62 10.14 14.69 3.21
C SER A 62 9.50 15.01 1.85
N GLU A 63 10.15 15.87 1.07
CA GLU A 63 9.77 16.06 -0.35
C GLU A 63 9.94 14.79 -1.18
N GLY A 64 10.97 13.98 -0.89
CA GLY A 64 11.18 12.68 -1.53
C GLY A 64 10.01 11.72 -1.29
N SER A 65 9.39 11.76 -0.10
CA SER A 65 8.18 11.00 0.22
C SER A 65 7.03 11.38 -0.73
N VAL A 66 6.82 12.68 -0.93
CA VAL A 66 5.75 13.19 -1.80
C VAL A 66 6.00 12.81 -3.26
N GLN A 67 7.25 12.87 -3.72
CA GLN A 67 7.63 12.46 -5.07
C GLN A 67 7.40 10.96 -5.28
N ALA A 68 7.89 10.12 -4.36
CA ALA A 68 7.70 8.68 -4.40
C ALA A 68 6.22 8.29 -4.41
N ALA A 69 5.41 8.87 -3.53
CA ALA A 69 3.96 8.64 -3.48
C ALA A 69 3.25 9.03 -4.79
N ARG A 70 3.63 10.16 -5.40
CA ARG A 70 3.07 10.57 -6.69
C ARG A 70 3.43 9.60 -7.81
N ILE A 71 4.67 9.10 -7.82
CA ILE A 71 5.11 8.10 -8.80
C ILE A 71 4.34 6.80 -8.57
N ALA A 72 4.21 6.35 -7.32
CA ALA A 72 3.45 5.14 -6.98
C ALA A 72 2.01 5.20 -7.50
N VAL A 73 1.31 6.32 -7.24
CA VAL A 73 -0.06 6.54 -7.73
C VAL A 73 -0.12 6.57 -9.26
N ALA A 74 0.89 7.15 -9.92
CA ALA A 74 0.96 7.14 -11.37
C ALA A 74 1.22 5.72 -11.93
N VAL A 75 2.06 4.92 -11.27
CA VAL A 75 2.30 3.51 -11.62
C VAL A 75 1.01 2.72 -11.49
N ASP A 76 0.29 2.83 -10.37
CA ASP A 76 -1.02 2.16 -10.20
C ASP A 76 -2.01 2.53 -11.33
N ALA A 77 -2.07 3.82 -11.69
CA ALA A 77 -2.99 4.30 -12.72
C ALA A 77 -2.64 3.84 -14.15
N VAL A 78 -1.36 3.64 -14.47
CA VAL A 78 -0.89 3.37 -15.84
C VAL A 78 -0.48 1.91 -16.05
N ALA A 79 0.08 1.28 -15.03
CA ALA A 79 0.62 -0.07 -15.03
C ALA A 79 0.39 -0.73 -13.65
N PRO A 80 -0.86 -1.05 -13.30
CA PRO A 80 -1.23 -1.55 -11.97
C PRO A 80 -0.46 -2.81 -11.57
N ASP A 81 -0.17 -3.70 -12.55
CA ASP A 81 0.61 -4.92 -12.33
C ASP A 81 2.05 -4.65 -11.87
N SER A 82 2.57 -3.43 -12.07
CA SER A 82 3.92 -3.00 -11.66
C SER A 82 3.96 -2.29 -10.31
N TYR A 83 2.81 -1.98 -9.70
CA TYR A 83 2.79 -1.24 -8.43
C TYR A 83 3.48 -2.01 -7.30
N SER A 84 3.21 -3.31 -7.17
CA SER A 84 3.76 -4.14 -6.10
C SER A 84 5.28 -4.20 -6.15
N ASP A 85 5.85 -4.28 -7.35
CA ASP A 85 7.29 -4.22 -7.57
C ASP A 85 7.85 -2.85 -7.22
N PHE A 86 7.21 -1.75 -7.67
CA PHE A 86 7.62 -0.40 -7.29
C PHE A 86 7.61 -0.21 -5.77
N HIS A 87 6.52 -0.62 -5.12
CA HIS A 87 6.34 -0.48 -3.68
C HIS A 87 7.38 -1.26 -2.87
N ARG A 88 7.81 -2.43 -3.36
CA ARG A 88 8.84 -3.26 -2.71
C ARG A 88 10.24 -2.64 -2.79
N GLU A 89 10.60 -2.06 -3.94
CA GLU A 89 11.95 -1.55 -4.19
C GLU A 89 12.20 -0.17 -3.57
N MET A 90 11.14 0.59 -3.27
CA MET A 90 11.24 1.98 -2.82
C MET A 90 11.55 2.11 -1.34
#